data_AF-I3E4E9-F1
#
_entry.id   AF-I3E4E9-F1
#
_cell.length_a   1.000
_cell.length_b   1.000
_cell.length_c   1.000
_cell.angle_alpha   90.00
_cell.angle_beta   90.00
_cell.angle_gamma   90.00
#
_symmetry.space_group_name_H-M   'P 1'
#
loop_
_entity.id
_entity.type
_entity.pdbx_description
1 polymer ?
#
loop_
_entity_poly.entity_id
_entity_poly.type
_entity_poly.pdbx_seq_one_letter_code
_entity_poly.pdbx_strand_id
1 'polypeptide(L)'
;MLIVPDNNQFESGDWVKGKTRNGELIRGYIESIDFLQGIVKVHVVESDNKKTIGKQVGVLINWIEKLPVSTEINEEQILQLIDLALLTKDEQWFNDLSVKLDSHKKASKENAKKNHDNPINNNRIGKFDAKGC
;
A
#
# COMPACT_ATOMS: atom_id res chain seq x y z
N MET A 1 2.27 -13.53 28.23
CA MET A 1 2.10 -13.27 26.79
C MET A 1 3.05 -12.14 26.43
N LEU A 2 4.26 -12.47 25.98
CA LEU A 2 5.22 -11.47 25.53
C LEU A 2 4.82 -11.10 24.12
N ILE A 3 4.56 -9.81 23.88
CA ILE A 3 4.40 -9.27 22.54
C ILE A 3 5.77 -9.42 21.88
N VAL A 4 5.90 -10.42 21.02
CA VAL A 4 6.99 -10.49 20.05
C VAL A 4 6.79 -9.31 19.10
N PRO A 5 7.74 -8.35 19.00
CA PRO A 5 7.67 -7.38 17.92
C PRO A 5 7.73 -8.18 16.61
N ASP A 6 6.72 -7.96 15.78
CA ASP A 6 6.60 -8.54 14.45
C ASP A 6 7.96 -8.41 13.75
N ASN A 7 8.48 -9.52 13.22
CA ASN A 7 9.78 -9.58 12.56
C ASN A 7 9.71 -8.78 11.24
N ASN A 8 9.71 -7.46 11.36
CA ASN A 8 9.81 -6.54 10.24
C ASN A 8 11.28 -6.50 9.82
N GLN A 9 11.75 -7.60 9.22
CA GLN A 9 13.07 -7.65 8.61
C GLN A 9 13.12 -6.55 7.55
N PHE A 10 13.96 -5.56 7.83
CA PHE A 10 14.32 -4.56 6.86
C PHE A 10 15.11 -5.23 5.74
N GLU A 11 14.74 -4.96 4.50
CA GLU A 11 15.47 -5.42 3.32
C GLU A 11 15.99 -4.24 2.52
N SER A 12 17.02 -4.48 1.70
CA SER A 12 17.48 -3.46 0.76
C SER A 12 16.38 -3.17 -0.26
N GLY A 13 16.09 -1.89 -0.49
CA GLY A 13 14.98 -1.42 -1.31
C GLY A 13 13.72 -1.05 -0.53
N ASP A 14 13.62 -1.41 0.76
CA ASP A 14 12.46 -1.03 1.57
C ASP A 14 12.38 0.48 1.76
N TRP A 15 11.18 1.03 1.56
CA TRP A 15 10.88 2.41 1.90
C TRP A 15 10.73 2.58 3.40
N VAL A 16 11.42 3.58 3.93
CA VAL A 16 11.48 3.84 5.35
C VAL A 16 11.36 5.32 5.66
N LYS A 17 10.80 5.62 6.83
CA LYS A 17 10.89 6.92 7.48
C LYS A 17 11.74 6.77 8.73
N GLY A 18 12.51 7.79 9.07
CA GLY A 18 13.33 7.73 10.26
C GLY A 18 13.78 9.10 10.72
N LYS A 19 14.59 9.08 11.78
CA LYS A 19 15.16 10.29 12.38
C LYS A 19 16.68 10.17 12.42
N THR A 20 17.40 11.21 11.99
CA THR A 20 18.87 11.24 12.09
C THR A 20 19.32 11.51 13.53
N ARG A 21 20.62 11.32 13.80
CA ARG A 21 21.24 11.69 15.08
C ARG A 21 21.05 13.16 15.45
N ASN A 22 20.97 14.05 14.46
CA ASN A 22 20.78 15.48 14.67
C ASN A 22 19.30 15.85 14.84
N GLY A 23 18.40 14.87 14.72
CA GLY A 23 16.98 15.04 14.92
C GLY A 23 16.18 15.36 13.66
N GLU A 24 16.82 15.35 12.50
CA GLU A 24 16.19 15.57 11.19
C GLU A 24 15.29 14.39 10.84
N LEU A 25 14.10 14.67 10.33
CA LEU A 25 13.22 13.66 9.76
C LEU A 25 13.66 13.37 8.32
N ILE A 26 13.82 12.09 8.03
CA ILE A 26 14.21 11.60 6.70
C ILE A 26 13.21 10.56 6.21
N ARG A 27 13.02 10.54 4.89
CA ARG A 27 12.34 9.47 4.15
C ARG A 27 13.21 9.05 2.99
N GLY A 28 13.23 7.76 2.73
CA GLY A 28 14.09 7.20 1.71
C GLY A 28 13.94 5.70 1.61
N TYR A 29 14.86 5.07 0.90
CA TYR A 29 14.93 3.62 0.79
C TYR A 29 16.22 3.09 1.40
N ILE A 30 16.16 1.87 1.91
CA ILE A 30 17.32 1.18 2.46
C ILE A 30 18.24 0.77 1.32
N GLU A 31 19.50 1.18 1.38
CA GLU A 31 20.50 0.77 0.41
C GLU A 31 21.32 -0.42 0.92
N SER A 32 21.66 -0.43 2.22
CA SER A 32 22.33 -1.55 2.85
C SER A 32 22.11 -1.56 4.36
N ILE A 33 22.27 -2.73 4.97
CA ILE A 33 22.06 -2.95 6.40
C ILE A 33 23.32 -3.56 6.99
N ASP A 34 23.83 -2.92 8.03
CA ASP A 34 24.91 -3.45 8.87
C ASP A 34 24.29 -3.97 10.18
N PHE A 35 23.99 -5.26 10.20
CA PHE A 35 23.42 -5.93 11.38
C PHE A 35 24.40 -6.03 12.55
N LEU A 36 25.71 -6.01 12.30
CA LEU A 36 26.73 -6.07 13.36
C LEU A 36 26.74 -4.76 14.16
N GLN A 37 26.55 -3.64 13.49
CA GLN A 37 26.51 -2.31 14.11
C GLN A 37 25.10 -1.82 14.44
N GLY A 38 24.05 -2.51 13.96
CA GLY A 38 22.65 -2.08 14.12
C GLY A 38 22.34 -0.79 13.35
N ILE A 39 23.04 -0.54 12.24
CA ILE A 39 22.94 0.67 11.43
C ILE A 39 22.39 0.31 10.05
N VAL A 40 21.41 1.07 9.59
CA VAL A 40 20.86 0.99 8.25
C VAL A 40 21.33 2.21 7.46
N LYS A 41 21.87 1.98 6.26
CA LYS A 41 22.18 3.06 5.32
C LYS A 41 20.94 3.34 4.48
N VAL A 42 20.43 4.55 4.60
CA VAL A 42 19.24 5.02 3.89
C VAL A 42 19.67 6.05 2.85
N HIS A 43 19.25 5.86 1.61
CA HIS A 43 19.35 6.91 0.60
C HIS A 43 18.17 7.87 0.76
N VAL A 44 18.46 9.12 1.11
CA VAL A 44 17.43 10.09 1.49
C VAL A 44 16.80 10.72 0.25
N VAL A 45 15.49 10.52 0.09
CA VAL A 45 14.69 11.10 -1.00
C VAL A 45 14.02 12.39 -0.55
N GLU A 46 13.59 12.46 0.71
CA GLU A 46 12.96 13.64 1.31
C GLU A 46 13.50 13.85 2.74
N SER A 47 13.77 15.10 3.11
CA SER A 47 14.17 15.46 4.48
C SER A 47 13.79 16.90 4.80
N ASP A 48 13.53 17.17 6.07
CA ASP A 48 13.38 18.53 6.60
C ASP A 48 14.67 19.36 6.45
N ASN A 49 15.84 18.73 6.43
CA ASN A 49 17.09 19.36 6.05
C ASN A 49 17.42 19.10 4.57
N LYS A 50 17.25 20.14 3.77
CA LYS A 50 17.52 20.11 2.32
C LYS A 50 18.96 19.71 1.96
N LYS A 51 19.93 19.86 2.88
CA LYS A 51 21.34 19.45 2.64
C LYS A 51 21.54 17.93 2.68
N THR A 52 20.57 17.20 3.20
CA THR A 52 20.63 15.75 3.45
C THR A 52 19.94 14.97 2.33
N ILE A 53 19.11 15.62 1.52
CA ILE A 53 18.45 15.04 0.34
C ILE A 53 19.50 14.58 -0.69
N GLY A 54 19.31 13.38 -1.24
CA GLY A 54 20.20 12.73 -2.22
C GLY A 54 21.48 12.12 -1.62
N LYS A 55 21.63 12.14 -0.29
CA LYS A 55 22.78 11.56 0.40
C LYS A 55 22.41 10.24 1.07
N GLN A 56 23.43 9.41 1.27
CA GLN A 56 23.34 8.25 2.14
C GLN A 56 23.56 8.67 3.59
N VAL A 57 22.65 8.27 4.47
CA VAL A 57 22.75 8.54 5.90
C VAL A 57 22.66 7.22 6.66
N GLY A 58 23.61 7.00 7.56
CA GLY A 58 23.54 5.89 8.52
C GLY A 58 22.60 6.25 9.66
N VAL A 59 21.55 5.46 9.85
CA VAL A 59 20.58 5.64 10.92
C VAL A 59 20.45 4.34 11.72
N LEU A 60 20.25 4.46 13.03
CA LEU A 60 20.06 3.30 13.90
C LEU A 60 18.78 2.56 13.51
N ILE A 61 18.83 1.23 13.45
CA ILE A 61 17.68 0.39 13.05
C ILE A 61 16.44 0.64 13.92
N ASN A 62 16.65 0.99 15.20
CA ASN A 62 15.56 1.29 16.15
C ASN A 62 14.90 2.66 15.93
N TRP A 63 15.46 3.52 15.06
CA TRP A 63 14.97 4.89 14.79
C TRP A 63 14.32 5.01 13.42
N ILE A 64 14.06 3.86 12.79
CA ILE A 64 13.53 3.75 11.44
C ILE A 64 12.27 2.89 11.51
N GLU A 65 11.26 3.30 10.76
CA GLU A 65 10.02 2.56 10.59
C GLU A 65 9.80 2.32 9.08
N LYS A 66 9.42 1.09 8.73
CA LYS A 66 9.04 0.76 7.36
C LYS A 66 7.76 1.51 6.99
N LEU A 67 7.77 2.14 5.82
CA LEU A 67 6.59 2.82 5.30
C LEU A 67 5.63 1.76 4.74
N PRO A 68 4.32 1.84 5.06
CA PRO A 68 3.35 0.93 4.50
C PRO A 68 3.29 1.15 2.99
N VAL A 69 3.65 0.12 2.22
CA VAL A 69 3.43 0.10 0.79
C VAL A 69 1.99 -0.35 0.58
N SER A 70 1.11 0.57 0.18
CA SER A 70 -0.23 0.19 -0.25
C SER A 70 -0.11 -0.65 -1.52
N THR A 71 -0.45 -1.93 -1.42
CA THR A 71 -0.54 -2.82 -2.59
C THR A 71 -1.85 -2.64 -3.36
N GLU A 72 -2.81 -1.94 -2.76
CA GLU A 72 -4.07 -1.56 -3.38
C GLU A 72 -3.86 -0.35 -4.28
N ILE A 73 -3.64 -0.63 -5.56
CA ILE A 73 -3.58 0.36 -6.63
C ILE A 73 -4.96 0.38 -7.28
N ASN A 74 -5.61 1.53 -7.40
CA ASN A 74 -6.90 1.65 -8.06
C ASN A 74 -6.74 1.69 -9.60
N GLU A 75 -7.85 1.56 -10.33
CA GLU A 75 -7.84 1.56 -11.80
C GLU A 75 -7.19 2.83 -12.39
N GLU A 76 -7.51 4.01 -11.84
CA GLU A 76 -6.96 5.30 -12.30
C GLU A 76 -5.44 5.38 -12.13
N GLN A 77 -4.93 4.92 -10.99
CA GLN A 77 -3.49 4.87 -10.72
C GLN A 77 -2.78 3.89 -11.66
N ILE A 78 -3.39 2.74 -11.99
CA ILE A 78 -2.83 1.81 -12.98
C ILE A 78 -2.74 2.48 -14.36
N LEU A 79 -3.77 3.23 -14.78
CA LEU A 79 -3.74 3.98 -16.05
C LEU A 79 -2.63 5.04 -16.07
N GLN A 80 -2.45 5.79 -14.98
CA GLN A 80 -1.35 6.76 -14.87
C GLN A 80 0.03 6.08 -14.99
N LEU A 81 0.20 4.90 -14.39
CA LEU A 81 1.43 4.12 -14.52
C LEU A 81 1.64 3.60 -15.95
N ILE A 82 0.57 3.22 -16.65
CA ILE A 82 0.62 2.82 -18.06
C ILE A 82 1.13 3.97 -18.94
N ASP A 83 0.62 5.19 -18.72
CA ASP A 83 1.08 6.37 -19.46
C ASP A 83 2.57 6.63 -19.23
N LEU A 84 3.06 6.43 -17.99
CA LEU A 84 4.48 6.51 -17.68
C LEU A 84 5.30 5.42 -18.38
N ALA A 85 4.81 4.19 -18.44
CA ALA A 85 5.48 3.09 -19.15
C ALA A 85 5.61 3.37 -20.65
N LEU A 86 4.57 3.93 -21.26
CA LEU A 86 4.60 4.37 -22.65
C LEU A 86 5.61 5.50 -22.87
N LEU A 87 5.69 6.46 -21.93
CA LEU A 87 6.64 7.58 -22.00
C LEU A 87 8.09 7.09 -21.91
N THR A 88 8.37 6.10 -21.05
CA THR A 88 9.71 5.50 -20.90
C THR A 88 10.01 4.42 -21.94
N LYS A 89 9.02 4.02 -22.75
CA LYS A 89 9.10 2.92 -23.74
C LYS A 89 9.43 1.57 -23.11
N ASP A 90 8.93 1.33 -21.91
CA ASP A 90 9.10 0.05 -21.21
C ASP A 90 7.94 -0.90 -21.54
N GLU A 91 8.15 -1.77 -22.51
CA GLU A 91 7.14 -2.72 -22.99
C GLU A 91 6.78 -3.78 -21.94
N GLN A 92 7.77 -4.28 -21.19
CA GLN A 92 7.54 -5.28 -20.15
C GLN A 92 6.65 -4.69 -19.06
N TRP A 93 6.99 -3.49 -18.59
CA TRP A 93 6.23 -2.81 -17.56
C TRP A 93 4.81 -2.45 -18.01
N PHE A 94 4.64 -2.03 -19.27
CA PHE A 94 3.32 -1.79 -19.87
C PHE A 94 2.44 -3.04 -19.88
N ASN A 95 3.01 -4.19 -20.28
CA ASN A 95 2.28 -5.45 -20.36
C ASN A 95 1.82 -5.91 -18.97
N ASP A 96 2.69 -5.84 -17.96
CA ASP A 96 2.36 -6.18 -16.58
C ASP A 96 1.21 -5.33 -16.02
N LEU A 97 1.27 -4.01 -16.26
CA LEU A 97 0.22 -3.08 -15.83
C LEU A 97 -1.11 -3.32 -16.55
N SER A 98 -1.06 -3.66 -17.85
CA SER A 98 -2.27 -3.97 -18.64
C SER A 98 -2.98 -5.22 -18.12
N VAL A 99 -2.25 -6.28 -17.81
CA VAL A 99 -2.80 -7.50 -17.18
C VAL A 99 -3.43 -7.17 -15.82
N LYS A 100 -2.79 -6.30 -15.03
CA LYS A 100 -3.32 -5.86 -13.75
C LYS A 100 -4.62 -5.06 -13.91
N LEU A 101 -4.69 -4.18 -14.90
CA LEU A 101 -5.90 -3.41 -15.23
C LEU A 101 -7.08 -4.30 -15.60
N ASP A 102 -6.87 -5.31 -16.44
CA ASP A 102 -7.91 -6.26 -16.83
C ASP A 102 -8.45 -7.05 -15.62
N SER A 103 -7.57 -7.41 -14.69
CA SER A 103 -7.93 -8.09 -13.44
C SER A 103 -8.85 -7.24 -12.57
N HIS A 104 -8.58 -5.93 -12.44
CA HIS A 104 -9.44 -4.99 -11.71
C HIS A 104 -10.81 -4.81 -12.38
N LYS A 105 -10.86 -4.72 -13.71
CA LYS A 105 -12.13 -4.62 -14.46
C LYS A 105 -13.01 -5.86 -14.33
N LYS A 106 -12.40 -7.04 -14.28
CA LYS A 106 -13.12 -8.31 -14.12
C LYS A 106 -13.71 -8.46 -12.72
N ALA A 107 -12.97 -8.07 -11.68
CA ALA A 107 -13.43 -8.08 -10.29
C ALA A 107 -14.63 -7.13 -10.06
N SER A 108 -14.65 -5.97 -10.70
CA SER A 108 -15.81 -5.04 -10.64
C SER A 108 -17.08 -5.65 -11.26
N LYS A 109 -16.96 -6.36 -12.39
CA LYS A 109 -18.09 -7.00 -13.08
C LYS A 109 -18.71 -8.17 -12.33
N GLU A 110 -17.93 -8.90 -11.53
CA GLU A 110 -18.40 -10.07 -10.79
C GLU A 110 -19.18 -9.69 -9.52
N ASN A 111 -18.82 -8.58 -8.89
CA ASN A 111 -19.56 -7.99 -7.76
C ASN A 111 -20.92 -7.40 -8.18
N ALA A 112 -21.08 -6.98 -9.44
CA ALA A 112 -22.36 -6.50 -9.96
C ALA A 112 -23.38 -7.63 -10.19
N LYS A 113 -22.94 -8.87 -10.50
CA LYS A 113 -23.84 -10.00 -10.78
C LYS A 113 -24.45 -10.64 -9.53
N LYS A 114 -23.77 -10.60 -8.38
CA LYS A 114 -24.28 -11.18 -7.12
C LYS A 114 -25.42 -10.39 -6.47
N ASN A 115 -25.64 -9.14 -6.89
CA ASN A 115 -26.66 -8.27 -6.31
C ASN A 115 -28.02 -8.30 -7.03
N HIS A 116 -28.16 -9.05 -8.13
CA HIS A 116 -29.43 -9.12 -8.88
C HIS A 116 -30.33 -10.32 -8.48
N ASP A 117 -29.77 -11.36 -7.87
CA ASP A 117 -30.51 -12.59 -7.55
C ASP A 117 -30.79 -12.69 -6.04
N ASN A 118 -31.55 -11.74 -5.50
CA ASN A 118 -32.21 -11.96 -4.20
C ASN A 118 -33.73 -11.89 -4.39
N PRO A 119 -34.44 -13.03 -4.43
CA PRO A 119 -35.89 -13.01 -4.50
C PRO A 119 -36.43 -12.45 -3.18
N ILE A 120 -37.00 -11.25 -3.26
CA ILE A 120 -37.72 -10.60 -2.17
C ILE A 120 -38.91 -11.49 -1.81
N ASN A 121 -38.91 -12.10 -0.62
CA ASN A 121 -40.01 -12.92 -0.10
C ASN A 121 -40.89 -12.11 0.86
N ASN A 122 -41.59 -11.12 0.34
CA ASN A 122 -42.54 -10.30 1.07
C ASN A 122 -43.95 -10.88 1.00
N ASN A 123 -44.29 -11.79 1.93
CA ASN A 123 -45.69 -12.09 2.25
C ASN A 123 -46.11 -11.43 3.57
N ARG A 124 -46.59 -10.18 3.45
CA ARG A 124 -47.49 -9.52 4.39
C ARG A 124 -48.93 -9.90 4.01
N ILE A 125 -49.63 -10.69 4.83
CA ILE A 125 -51.09 -10.68 4.89
C ILE A 125 -51.47 -10.48 6.34
N GLY A 126 -51.75 -9.23 6.70
CA GLY A 126 -52.54 -8.94 7.88
C GLY A 126 -54.00 -9.22 7.58
N LYS A 127 -54.68 -9.90 8.50
CA LYS A 127 -56.12 -9.72 8.72
C LYS A 127 -56.33 -9.40 10.18
N PHE A 128 -56.55 -8.12 10.44
CA PHE A 128 -57.33 -7.66 11.56
C PHE A 128 -58.79 -7.97 11.23
N ASP A 129 -59.48 -8.67 12.11
CA ASP A 129 -60.94 -8.57 12.21
C ASP A 129 -61.30 -8.51 13.71
N ALA A 130 -61.82 -7.36 14.10
CA ALA A 130 -62.44 -7.13 15.39
C ALA A 130 -63.90 -7.62 15.36
N LYS A 131 -64.39 -8.23 16.45
CA LYS A 131 -65.68 -7.95 17.11
C LYS A 131 -66.00 -8.98 18.19
N GLY A 132 -66.69 -8.50 19.23
CA GLY A 132 -66.84 -9.16 20.53
C GLY A 132 -68.00 -10.13 20.68
N CYS A 133 -68.00 -10.79 21.83
CA CYS A 133 -69.07 -10.90 22.83
C CYS A 133 -68.43 -11.40 24.13
#